data_AF-A0A662IDL7-F1
#
_entry.id   AF-A0A662IDL7-F1
#
_cell.length_a   1.000
_cell.length_b   1.000
_cell.length_c   1.000
_cell.angle_alpha   90.00
_cell.angle_beta   90.00
_cell.angle_gamma   90.00
#
_symmetry.space_group_name_H-M   'P 1'
#
loop_
_entity.id
_entity.type
_entity.pdbx_description
1 polymer ?
#
loop_
_entity_poly.entity_id
_entity_poly.type
_entity_poly.pdbx_seq_one_letter_code
_entity_poly.pdbx_strand_id
1 'polypeptide(L)'
;DRRERAEEVQEALLTVGLSSTIREGSSYEVVIEGEPTEVLRKLEAPVSSSPQEGVVGWVKVVKVETVSNEGVAWVYDVTVEPTRTFISECLVLHNTVSIAKAGIVATLNARTSILAAANPAFGRYLHNRPVTENIDLPPTILSRFDLIFVITDTPNAERDRALAEYVLDFHRQYYPEALEHVIPRDLLKKYIAYARKHVKPRLSEEAKKKLVDFYVEMRTKSQGVDSPIAITPRQLEALVRLAEAHAKMALSEVVTEKDAEAAIELMMAFLRSVGYDVESKRIDIDIVMTGQPKSQRDKIVMILDMLERMMKESGGEPIKREEFIEHAVEKGLDEPFVRKVLDKLYESGEIIEPRPGYIMLLKSR
;
A
#
# COMPACT_ATOMS: atom_id res chain seq x y z
N ASP A 1 -8.59 14.36 -40.70
CA ASP A 1 -8.34 15.69 -41.30
C ASP A 1 -9.20 16.75 -40.59
N ARG A 2 -8.83 18.05 -40.51
CA ARG A 2 -9.68 19.05 -39.79
C ARG A 2 -10.98 19.36 -40.53
N ARG A 3 -10.95 19.23 -41.87
CA ARG A 3 -12.11 19.36 -42.74
C ARG A 3 -13.07 18.17 -42.62
N GLU A 4 -12.52 16.96 -42.65
CA GLU A 4 -13.25 15.70 -42.49
C GLU A 4 -14.04 15.64 -41.17
N ARG A 5 -13.45 16.15 -40.06
CA ARG A 5 -14.19 16.29 -38.78
C ARG A 5 -15.33 17.31 -38.84
N ALA A 6 -15.18 18.38 -39.63
CA ALA A 6 -16.25 19.36 -39.79
C ALA A 6 -17.38 18.78 -40.66
N GLU A 7 -17.05 17.98 -41.67
CA GLU A 7 -17.99 17.22 -42.50
C GLU A 7 -18.73 16.15 -41.66
N GLU A 8 -18.04 15.41 -40.77
CA GLU A 8 -18.66 14.45 -39.83
C GLU A 8 -19.66 15.13 -38.87
N VAL A 9 -19.30 16.30 -38.33
CA VAL A 9 -20.19 17.06 -37.43
C VAL A 9 -21.38 17.64 -38.20
N GLN A 10 -21.18 18.12 -39.42
CA GLN A 10 -22.26 18.59 -40.29
C GLN A 10 -23.23 17.44 -40.65
N GLU A 11 -22.69 16.25 -40.93
CA GLU A 11 -23.51 15.05 -41.19
C GLU A 11 -24.33 14.66 -39.96
N ALA A 12 -23.72 14.64 -38.76
CA ALA A 12 -24.42 14.36 -37.51
C ALA A 12 -25.54 15.36 -37.20
N LEU A 13 -25.35 16.65 -37.52
CA LEU A 13 -26.34 17.70 -37.35
C LEU A 13 -27.51 17.54 -38.35
N LEU A 14 -27.22 17.15 -39.59
CA LEU A 14 -28.26 16.80 -40.57
C LEU A 14 -29.10 15.61 -40.09
N THR A 15 -28.49 14.60 -39.45
CA THR A 15 -29.22 13.44 -38.89
C THR A 15 -30.23 13.81 -37.81
N VAL A 16 -29.98 14.89 -37.05
CA VAL A 16 -30.92 15.44 -36.05
C VAL A 16 -31.81 16.57 -36.62
N GLY A 17 -31.82 16.76 -37.94
CA GLY A 17 -32.67 17.71 -38.64
C GLY A 17 -32.28 19.18 -38.45
N LEU A 18 -31.00 19.45 -38.20
CA LEU A 18 -30.43 20.80 -38.07
C LEU A 18 -29.63 21.16 -39.32
N SER A 19 -29.98 22.28 -39.97
CA SER A 19 -29.20 22.82 -41.09
C SER A 19 -27.90 23.42 -40.56
N SER A 20 -26.78 23.21 -41.24
CA SER A 20 -25.51 23.83 -40.88
C SER A 20 -24.61 24.05 -42.08
N THR A 21 -23.73 25.05 -42.01
CA THR A 21 -22.74 25.40 -43.03
C THR A 21 -21.32 25.38 -42.47
N ILE A 22 -20.37 24.86 -43.25
CA ILE A 22 -18.95 24.87 -42.88
C ILE A 22 -18.31 26.17 -43.37
N ARG A 23 -17.69 26.92 -42.47
CA ARG A 23 -16.86 28.09 -42.80
C ARG A 23 -15.38 27.75 -42.68
N GLU A 24 -14.61 28.11 -43.69
CA GLU A 24 -13.17 27.90 -43.72
C GLU A 24 -12.42 29.18 -43.36
N GLY A 25 -11.66 29.14 -42.27
CA GLY A 25 -10.78 30.22 -41.80
C GLY A 25 -9.46 29.66 -41.25
N SER A 26 -8.98 30.16 -40.10
CA SER A 26 -7.84 29.54 -39.38
C SER A 26 -8.17 28.14 -38.82
N SER A 27 -9.45 27.77 -38.82
CA SER A 27 -10.05 26.46 -38.52
C SER A 27 -11.33 26.25 -39.35
N TYR A 28 -11.81 25.01 -39.45
CA TYR A 28 -13.14 24.72 -40.00
C TYR A 28 -14.18 24.86 -38.90
N GLU A 29 -15.16 25.74 -39.09
CA GLU A 29 -16.26 25.99 -38.16
C GLU A 29 -17.57 25.48 -38.75
N VAL A 30 -18.32 24.65 -38.01
CA VAL A 30 -19.67 24.22 -38.40
C VAL A 30 -20.68 25.15 -37.75
N VAL A 31 -21.34 25.97 -38.55
CA VAL A 31 -22.31 26.97 -38.11
C VAL A 31 -23.71 26.41 -38.29
N ILE A 32 -24.43 26.20 -37.19
CA ILE A 32 -25.84 25.75 -37.23
C ILE A 32 -26.73 26.93 -37.59
N GLU A 33 -27.58 26.74 -38.59
CA GLU A 33 -28.52 27.75 -39.07
C GLU A 33 -29.90 27.54 -38.46
N GLY A 34 -30.49 28.60 -37.91
CA GLY A 34 -31.84 28.59 -37.35
C GLY A 34 -32.01 29.49 -36.13
N GLU A 35 -33.25 29.62 -35.68
CA GLU A 35 -33.57 30.29 -34.42
C GLU A 35 -33.05 29.45 -33.23
N PRO A 36 -32.25 30.02 -32.31
CA PRO A 36 -31.59 29.28 -31.23
C PRO A 36 -32.56 28.45 -30.37
N THR A 37 -33.77 28.95 -30.14
CA THR A 37 -34.83 28.27 -29.38
C THR A 37 -35.35 27.00 -30.05
N GLU A 38 -35.39 26.97 -31.38
CA GLU A 38 -35.85 25.80 -32.15
C GLU A 38 -34.76 24.74 -32.26
N VAL A 39 -33.50 25.17 -32.35
CA VAL A 39 -32.32 24.30 -32.27
C VAL A 39 -32.25 23.62 -30.90
N LEU A 40 -32.43 24.39 -29.82
CA LEU A 40 -32.45 23.86 -28.45
C LEU A 40 -33.61 22.90 -28.20
N ARG A 41 -34.76 23.11 -28.87
CA ARG A 41 -35.92 22.22 -28.79
C ARG A 41 -35.70 20.90 -29.52
N LYS A 42 -34.92 20.83 -30.60
CA LYS A 42 -34.61 19.56 -31.28
C LYS A 42 -33.59 18.69 -30.52
N LEU A 43 -32.90 19.27 -29.53
CA LEU A 43 -31.87 18.62 -28.73
C LEU A 43 -32.37 18.08 -27.36
N GLU A 44 -33.68 17.90 -27.16
CA GLU A 44 -34.38 17.66 -25.88
C GLU A 44 -33.66 16.75 -24.83
N ALA A 45 -33.27 17.32 -23.68
CA ALA A 45 -33.57 16.80 -22.33
C ALA A 45 -33.45 17.92 -21.25
N PRO A 46 -34.24 17.88 -20.15
CA PRO A 46 -34.86 19.06 -19.54
C PRO A 46 -34.08 19.74 -18.40
N VAL A 47 -34.30 21.05 -18.26
CA VAL A 47 -33.88 21.87 -17.10
C VAL A 47 -34.89 21.68 -15.96
N SER A 48 -34.52 20.97 -14.89
CA SER A 48 -35.30 20.87 -13.65
C SER A 48 -34.55 21.53 -12.49
N SER A 49 -35.22 22.46 -11.81
CA SER A 49 -34.69 23.33 -10.76
C SER A 49 -34.98 22.81 -9.34
N SER A 50 -34.55 21.60 -9.00
CA SER A 50 -34.40 21.06 -7.63
C SER A 50 -33.56 19.77 -7.67
N PRO A 51 -32.61 19.54 -6.74
CA PRO A 51 -31.71 18.40 -6.81
C PRO A 51 -32.45 17.13 -6.34
N GLN A 52 -32.98 16.37 -7.30
CA GLN A 52 -33.14 14.92 -7.13
C GLN A 52 -31.89 14.24 -7.73
N GLU A 53 -31.48 13.12 -7.14
CA GLU A 53 -30.34 12.31 -7.55
C GLU A 53 -30.31 12.11 -9.09
N GLY A 54 -29.24 12.59 -9.71
CA GLY A 54 -28.97 12.44 -11.15
C GLY A 54 -29.50 13.58 -12.03
N VAL A 55 -28.96 14.80 -11.90
CA VAL A 55 -29.18 15.87 -12.87
C VAL A 55 -27.86 16.60 -13.16
N VAL A 56 -27.48 16.64 -14.43
CA VAL A 56 -26.35 17.40 -14.98
C VAL A 56 -26.49 18.88 -14.60
N GLY A 57 -25.44 19.46 -14.01
CA GLY A 57 -25.39 20.88 -13.65
C GLY A 57 -24.38 21.65 -14.50
N TRP A 58 -24.65 22.94 -14.73
CA TRP A 58 -23.72 23.87 -15.37
C TRP A 58 -23.00 24.69 -14.29
N VAL A 59 -21.67 24.67 -14.29
CA VAL A 59 -20.86 25.50 -13.39
C VAL A 59 -20.26 26.66 -14.18
N LYS A 60 -20.50 27.88 -13.73
CA LYS A 60 -19.89 29.08 -14.31
C LYS A 60 -18.45 29.20 -13.83
N VAL A 61 -17.50 29.15 -14.77
CA VAL A 61 -16.09 29.44 -14.48
C VAL A 61 -15.96 30.94 -14.16
N VAL A 62 -15.57 31.25 -12.92
CA VAL A 62 -15.45 32.64 -12.43
C VAL A 62 -14.09 33.25 -12.77
N LYS A 63 -13.04 32.42 -12.85
CA LYS A 63 -11.67 32.87 -13.09
C LYS A 63 -10.81 31.75 -13.67
N VAL A 64 -9.93 32.09 -14.61
CA VAL A 64 -8.86 31.22 -15.11
C VAL A 64 -7.58 32.02 -15.03
N GLU A 65 -6.54 31.47 -14.40
CA GLU A 65 -5.23 32.12 -14.30
C GLU A 65 -4.15 31.18 -14.82
N THR A 66 -3.18 31.75 -15.53
CA THR A 66 -1.97 31.07 -15.96
C THR A 66 -0.88 31.37 -14.94
N VAL A 67 -0.34 30.32 -14.31
CA VAL A 67 0.79 30.45 -13.38
C VAL A 67 2.09 30.32 -14.17
N SER A 68 3.06 31.20 -13.90
CA SER A 68 4.40 31.12 -14.48
C SER A 68 5.09 29.82 -14.08
N ASN A 69 5.59 29.07 -15.06
CA ASN A 69 6.30 27.82 -14.83
C ASN A 69 7.81 28.05 -15.01
N GLU A 70 8.54 28.18 -13.92
CA GLU A 70 10.00 28.32 -13.96
C GLU A 70 10.65 26.93 -13.87
N GLY A 71 11.06 26.38 -15.02
CA GLY A 71 12.00 25.26 -15.08
C GLY A 71 11.48 23.90 -15.54
N VAL A 72 10.19 23.77 -15.89
CA VAL A 72 9.65 22.52 -16.48
C VAL A 72 8.74 22.84 -17.66
N ALA A 73 8.71 21.98 -18.69
CA ALA A 73 7.97 22.29 -19.91
C ALA A 73 6.44 22.35 -19.68
N TRP A 74 5.86 21.43 -18.87
CA TRP A 74 4.44 21.47 -18.46
C TRP A 74 4.24 20.65 -17.17
N VAL A 75 3.47 21.17 -16.20
CA VAL A 75 2.84 20.37 -15.13
C VAL A 75 1.34 20.62 -15.21
N TYR A 76 0.55 19.55 -15.35
CA TYR A 76 -0.89 19.62 -15.13
C TYR A 76 -1.14 19.21 -13.68
N ASP A 77 -1.43 20.19 -12.83
CA ASP A 77 -2.00 19.92 -11.51
C ASP A 77 -3.54 19.99 -11.61
N VAL A 78 -4.21 18.98 -11.07
CA VAL A 78 -5.67 18.87 -11.07
C VAL A 78 -6.11 18.70 -9.62
N THR A 79 -6.46 19.82 -8.99
CA THR A 79 -7.20 19.82 -7.73
C THR A 79 -8.69 19.94 -8.05
N VAL A 80 -9.48 18.96 -7.61
CA VAL A 80 -10.95 19.02 -7.64
C VAL A 80 -11.44 18.88 -6.21
N GLU A 81 -12.10 19.91 -5.69
CA GLU A 81 -12.86 19.83 -4.45
C GLU A 81 -14.28 19.30 -4.74
N PRO A 82 -14.91 18.51 -3.84
CA PRO A 82 -14.45 18.11 -2.51
C PRO A 82 -13.79 16.72 -2.45
N THR A 83 -13.83 15.93 -3.53
CA THR A 83 -13.38 14.53 -3.54
C THR A 83 -12.05 14.37 -4.28
N ARG A 84 -10.95 14.54 -3.54
CA ARG A 84 -9.55 14.38 -3.97
C ARG A 84 -9.16 12.94 -4.32
N THR A 85 -9.95 12.20 -5.10
CA THR A 85 -9.81 10.73 -5.23
C THR A 85 -9.64 10.24 -6.66
N PHE A 86 -8.60 10.70 -7.34
CA PHE A 86 -8.08 10.03 -8.54
C PHE A 86 -6.56 9.87 -8.50
N ILE A 87 -5.89 10.89 -7.96
CA ILE A 87 -4.50 10.86 -7.53
C ILE A 87 -4.52 11.08 -6.02
N SER A 88 -3.93 10.18 -5.25
CA SER A 88 -3.69 10.38 -3.82
C SER A 88 -2.19 10.28 -3.62
N GLU A 89 -1.59 11.31 -3.01
CA GLU A 89 -0.14 11.41 -2.80
C GLU A 89 0.68 11.23 -4.09
N CYS A 90 0.26 11.88 -5.18
CA CYS A 90 0.89 11.78 -6.50
C CYS A 90 0.85 10.38 -7.16
N LEU A 91 0.08 9.42 -6.62
CA LEU A 91 -0.05 8.08 -7.17
C LEU A 91 -1.36 7.89 -7.94
N VAL A 92 -1.24 7.39 -9.17
CA VAL A 92 -2.41 6.98 -9.97
C VAL A 92 -2.93 5.65 -9.42
N LEU A 93 -4.18 5.65 -8.96
CA LEU A 93 -4.76 4.52 -8.23
C LEU A 93 -5.27 3.39 -9.16
N HIS A 94 -5.25 3.62 -10.46
CA HIS A 94 -5.71 2.71 -11.51
C HIS A 94 -4.80 2.77 -12.74
N ASN A 95 -4.81 1.74 -13.58
CA ASN A 95 -4.06 1.69 -14.85
C ASN A 95 -4.63 2.64 -15.94
N THR A 96 -5.51 3.55 -15.57
CA THR A 96 -6.20 4.49 -16.44
C THR A 96 -6.44 5.81 -15.71
N VAL A 97 -6.37 6.92 -16.45
CA VAL A 97 -6.70 8.26 -15.95
C VAL A 97 -7.92 8.76 -16.70
N SER A 98 -9.01 9.02 -15.99
CA SER A 98 -10.22 9.62 -16.57
C SER A 98 -10.15 11.14 -16.47
N ILE A 99 -10.24 11.80 -17.61
CA ILE A 99 -10.25 13.25 -17.76
C ILE A 99 -11.65 13.66 -18.20
N ALA A 100 -12.26 14.56 -17.42
CA ALA A 100 -13.52 15.20 -17.77
C ALA A 100 -13.30 16.73 -17.71
N LYS A 101 -12.95 17.35 -18.84
CA LYS A 101 -12.70 18.79 -18.92
C LYS A 101 -12.97 19.32 -20.31
N ALA A 102 -13.54 20.53 -20.42
CA ALA A 102 -13.81 21.22 -21.68
C ALA A 102 -14.60 20.35 -22.70
N GLY A 103 -15.58 19.57 -22.22
CA GLY A 103 -16.36 18.65 -23.05
C GLY A 103 -15.63 17.37 -23.47
N ILE A 104 -14.34 17.21 -23.12
CA ILE A 104 -13.59 15.97 -23.32
C ILE A 104 -13.81 15.09 -22.10
N VAL A 105 -14.58 14.03 -22.29
CA VAL A 105 -14.63 12.88 -21.38
C VAL A 105 -13.82 11.77 -22.03
N ALA A 106 -12.61 11.56 -21.54
CA ALA A 106 -11.70 10.56 -22.09
C ALA A 106 -11.04 9.76 -20.96
N THR A 107 -10.90 8.46 -21.17
CA THR A 107 -10.12 7.58 -20.28
C THR A 107 -8.82 7.23 -20.98
N LEU A 108 -7.72 7.78 -20.48
CA LEU A 108 -6.38 7.55 -20.98
C LEU A 108 -5.76 6.32 -20.32
N ASN A 109 -5.01 5.54 -21.10
CA ASN A 109 -4.23 4.42 -20.57
C ASN A 109 -2.99 4.96 -19.83
N ALA A 110 -2.79 4.50 -18.59
CA ALA A 110 -1.68 4.90 -17.72
C ALA A 110 -0.99 3.68 -17.08
N ARG A 111 -0.99 2.53 -17.77
CA ARG A 111 -0.31 1.30 -17.31
C ARG A 111 1.16 1.57 -17.03
N THR A 112 1.52 1.58 -15.75
CA THR A 112 2.90 1.68 -15.28
C THR A 112 3.08 0.83 -14.03
N SER A 113 4.30 0.34 -13.81
CA SER A 113 4.70 -0.25 -12.53
C SER A 113 5.27 0.86 -11.65
N ILE A 114 4.94 0.84 -10.36
CA ILE A 114 5.39 1.85 -9.39
C ILE A 114 6.47 1.22 -8.51
N LEU A 115 7.61 1.89 -8.44
CA LEU A 115 8.63 1.65 -7.42
C LEU A 115 8.74 2.95 -6.63
N ALA A 116 8.49 2.89 -5.32
CA ALA A 116 8.52 4.04 -4.44
C ALA A 116 9.50 3.79 -3.29
N ALA A 117 10.16 4.85 -2.85
CA ALA A 117 10.92 4.89 -1.61
C ALA A 117 10.29 5.99 -0.75
N ALA A 118 10.05 5.67 0.52
CA ALA A 118 9.47 6.60 1.48
C ALA A 118 10.32 6.60 2.74
N ASN A 119 10.51 7.80 3.31
CA ASN A 119 11.13 7.93 4.62
C ASN A 119 10.06 7.76 5.71
N PRO A 120 10.41 7.19 6.87
CA PRO A 120 9.49 7.14 8.00
C PRO A 120 9.09 8.55 8.46
N ALA A 121 7.84 8.73 8.91
CA ALA A 121 7.29 10.02 9.31
C ALA A 121 8.10 10.71 10.42
N PHE A 122 8.74 9.94 11.30
CA PHE A 122 9.54 10.43 12.42
C PHE A 122 11.05 10.45 12.14
N GLY A 123 11.47 10.32 10.88
CA GLY A 123 12.88 10.26 10.46
C GLY A 123 13.60 8.94 10.82
N ARG A 124 12.99 8.11 11.65
CA ARG A 124 13.42 6.73 11.97
C ARG A 124 12.20 5.83 12.02
N TYR A 125 12.41 4.56 11.69
CA TYR A 125 11.37 3.55 11.81
C TYR A 125 11.19 3.16 13.29
N LEU A 126 9.99 3.37 13.82
CA LEU A 126 9.60 3.02 15.17
C LEU A 126 8.97 1.63 15.14
N HIS A 127 9.75 0.62 15.57
CA HIS A 127 9.29 -0.77 15.62
C HIS A 127 8.03 -0.97 16.47
N ASN A 128 7.85 -0.10 17.45
CA ASN A 128 6.73 -0.14 18.40
C ASN A 128 5.41 0.44 17.86
N ARG A 129 5.36 0.72 16.56
CA ARG A 129 4.20 1.27 15.87
C ARG A 129 3.97 0.46 14.59
N PRO A 130 2.72 0.33 14.15
CA PRO A 130 2.42 -0.34 12.89
C PRO A 130 3.02 0.44 11.71
N VAL A 131 3.21 -0.24 10.58
CA VAL A 131 3.72 0.38 9.34
C VAL A 131 2.87 1.56 8.89
N THR A 132 1.55 1.48 9.10
CA THR A 132 0.58 2.54 8.76
C THR A 132 0.81 3.85 9.52
N GLU A 133 1.41 3.80 10.70
CA GLU A 133 1.79 4.99 11.48
C GLU A 133 3.23 5.42 11.22
N ASN A 134 4.08 4.49 10.80
CA ASN A 134 5.46 4.79 10.42
C ASN A 134 5.56 5.48 9.06
N ILE A 135 4.60 5.24 8.16
CA ILE A 135 4.56 5.82 6.82
C ILE A 135 3.43 6.84 6.76
N ASP A 136 3.74 8.06 6.31
CA ASP A 136 2.76 9.12 6.10
C ASP A 136 1.95 8.89 4.80
N LEU A 137 1.25 7.75 4.72
CA LEU A 137 0.37 7.38 3.62
C LEU A 137 -0.93 6.78 4.16
N PRO A 138 -2.09 7.13 3.58
CA PRO A 138 -3.35 6.52 3.97
C PRO A 138 -3.32 4.99 3.81
N PRO A 139 -3.98 4.20 4.69
CA PRO A 139 -4.05 2.74 4.58
C PRO A 139 -4.63 2.25 3.24
N THR A 140 -5.48 3.06 2.61
CA THR A 140 -6.03 2.77 1.28
C THR A 140 -4.95 2.78 0.20
N ILE A 141 -3.87 3.55 0.36
CA ILE A 141 -2.73 3.59 -0.58
C ILE A 141 -1.74 2.49 -0.24
N LEU A 142 -1.45 2.29 1.04
CA LEU A 142 -0.56 1.21 1.48
C LEU A 142 -1.07 -0.17 1.04
N SER A 143 -2.37 -0.43 1.18
CA SER A 143 -2.98 -1.68 0.70
C SER A 143 -2.95 -1.86 -0.82
N ARG A 144 -2.58 -0.83 -1.60
CA ARG A 144 -2.41 -0.93 -3.07
C ARG A 144 -1.02 -1.39 -3.47
N PHE A 145 -0.02 -1.30 -2.60
CA PHE A 145 1.28 -1.90 -2.86
C PHE A 145 1.20 -3.41 -2.68
N ASP A 146 1.75 -4.12 -3.66
CA ASP A 146 1.81 -5.59 -3.62
C ASP A 146 2.87 -6.07 -2.62
N LEU A 147 3.97 -5.31 -2.49
CA LEU A 147 5.08 -5.57 -1.57
C LEU A 147 5.56 -4.25 -0.98
N ILE A 148 5.80 -4.22 0.33
CA ILE A 148 6.40 -3.08 1.04
C ILE A 148 7.57 -3.63 1.85
N PHE A 149 8.80 -3.19 1.56
CA PHE A 149 9.96 -3.64 2.33
C PHE A 149 10.41 -2.53 3.28
N VAL A 150 10.37 -2.82 4.57
CA VAL A 150 10.96 -1.94 5.59
C VAL A 150 12.45 -2.24 5.68
N ILE A 151 13.27 -1.26 5.34
CA ILE A 151 14.73 -1.33 5.46
C ILE A 151 15.12 -0.45 6.64
N THR A 152 15.63 -1.06 7.71
CA THR A 152 16.11 -0.34 8.90
C THR A 152 17.63 -0.38 8.97
N ASP A 153 18.21 0.75 9.35
CA ASP A 153 19.63 0.85 9.65
C ASP A 153 19.85 0.41 11.10
N THR A 154 20.47 -0.77 11.27
CA THR A 154 20.77 -1.33 12.58
C THR A 154 22.29 -1.45 12.70
N PRO A 155 22.94 -0.67 13.61
CA PRO A 155 24.38 -0.71 13.77
C PRO A 155 24.88 -2.12 14.05
N ASN A 156 25.78 -2.61 13.22
CA ASN A 156 26.37 -3.93 13.35
C ASN A 156 27.83 -3.84 12.95
N ALA A 157 28.73 -3.91 13.94
CA ALA A 157 30.16 -3.67 13.75
C ALA A 157 30.82 -4.56 12.67
N GLU A 158 30.31 -5.78 12.45
CA GLU A 158 30.83 -6.67 11.41
C GLU A 158 30.34 -6.27 10.02
N ARG A 159 29.03 -6.04 9.86
CA ARG A 159 28.43 -5.60 8.58
C ARG A 159 28.90 -4.20 8.20
N ASP A 160 28.99 -3.29 9.16
CA ASP A 160 29.44 -1.92 8.96
C ASP A 160 30.91 -1.88 8.55
N ARG A 161 31.76 -2.73 9.15
CA ARG A 161 33.16 -2.90 8.73
C ARG A 161 33.24 -3.42 7.30
N ALA A 162 32.51 -4.48 6.98
CA ALA A 162 32.52 -5.07 5.63
C ALA A 162 32.02 -4.06 4.58
N LEU A 163 30.99 -3.28 4.89
CA LEU A 163 30.49 -2.22 4.02
C LEU A 163 31.53 -1.11 3.83
N ALA A 164 32.16 -0.65 4.91
CA ALA A 164 33.20 0.38 4.85
C ALA A 164 34.41 -0.08 4.04
N GLU A 165 34.90 -1.30 4.25
CA GLU A 165 35.97 -1.92 3.47
C GLU A 165 35.59 -1.98 1.99
N TYR A 166 34.38 -2.46 1.66
CA TYR A 166 33.89 -2.53 0.29
C TYR A 166 33.85 -1.15 -0.40
N VAL A 167 33.36 -0.11 0.29
CA VAL A 167 33.28 1.26 -0.27
C VAL A 167 34.67 1.84 -0.50
N LEU A 168 35.59 1.64 0.45
CA LEU A 168 36.97 2.11 0.34
C LEU A 168 37.73 1.40 -0.77
N ASP A 169 37.58 0.08 -0.89
CA ASP A 169 38.19 -0.72 -1.95
C ASP A 169 37.66 -0.31 -3.32
N PHE A 170 36.35 -0.06 -3.44
CA PHE A 170 35.74 0.46 -4.66
C PHE A 170 36.35 1.82 -5.07
N HIS A 171 36.59 2.73 -4.13
CA HIS A 171 37.27 4.00 -4.40
C HIS A 171 38.75 3.86 -4.73
N ARG A 172 39.40 2.79 -4.26
CA ARG A 172 40.76 2.42 -4.65
C ARG A 172 40.82 1.70 -6.00
N GLN A 173 39.69 1.58 -6.70
CA GLN A 173 39.56 0.78 -7.94
C GLN A 173 39.93 -0.70 -7.73
N TYR A 174 39.83 -1.18 -6.49
CA TYR A 174 39.94 -2.59 -6.16
C TYR A 174 38.55 -3.21 -6.26
N TYR A 175 38.33 -3.92 -7.36
CA TYR A 175 37.08 -4.62 -7.60
C TYR A 175 37.21 -6.03 -7.02
N PRO A 176 36.31 -6.46 -6.11
CA PRO A 176 36.35 -7.83 -5.61
C PRO A 176 36.21 -8.83 -6.78
N GLU A 177 36.90 -9.97 -6.68
CA GLU A 177 36.87 -11.06 -7.68
C GLU A 177 35.44 -11.52 -8.00
N ALA A 178 34.48 -11.34 -7.07
CA ALA A 178 33.06 -11.60 -7.28
C ALA A 178 32.44 -10.82 -8.47
N LEU A 179 33.07 -9.75 -8.96
CA LEU A 179 32.63 -9.02 -10.15
C LEU A 179 33.02 -9.72 -11.47
N GLU A 180 33.84 -10.77 -11.45
CA GLU A 180 34.23 -11.53 -12.66
C GLU A 180 33.09 -12.35 -13.27
N HIS A 181 32.07 -12.71 -12.49
CA HIS A 181 30.92 -13.50 -12.94
C HIS A 181 29.67 -12.66 -13.26
N VAL A 182 29.83 -11.35 -13.47
CA VAL A 182 28.70 -10.45 -13.72
C VAL A 182 28.19 -10.64 -15.15
N ILE A 183 26.88 -10.88 -15.29
CA ILE A 183 26.21 -10.90 -16.59
C ILE A 183 26.44 -9.55 -17.28
N PRO A 184 27.01 -9.52 -18.51
CA PRO A 184 27.24 -8.28 -19.22
C PRO A 184 25.94 -7.47 -19.36
N ARG A 185 26.02 -6.16 -19.12
CA ARG A 185 24.87 -5.25 -19.14
C ARG A 185 24.02 -5.38 -20.42
N ASP A 186 24.68 -5.50 -21.57
CA ASP A 186 23.98 -5.61 -22.86
C ASP A 186 23.29 -6.96 -23.03
N LEU A 187 23.87 -8.03 -22.50
CA LEU A 187 23.23 -9.34 -22.47
C LEU A 187 22.00 -9.31 -21.55
N LEU A 188 22.13 -8.75 -20.35
CA LEU A 188 21.01 -8.63 -19.40
C LEU A 188 19.85 -7.81 -19.99
N LYS A 189 20.13 -6.68 -20.66
CA LYS A 189 19.11 -5.89 -21.36
C LYS A 189 18.39 -6.68 -22.44
N LYS A 190 19.15 -7.39 -23.29
CA LYS A 190 18.58 -8.25 -24.35
C LYS A 190 17.76 -9.39 -23.75
N TYR A 191 18.23 -9.99 -22.67
CA TYR A 191 17.54 -11.06 -21.95
C TYR A 191 16.18 -10.60 -21.41
N ILE A 192 16.14 -9.46 -20.70
CA ILE A 192 14.89 -8.87 -20.18
C ILE A 192 13.93 -8.53 -21.32
N ALA A 193 14.42 -7.94 -22.41
CA ALA A 193 13.60 -7.60 -23.56
C ALA A 193 13.01 -8.84 -24.24
N TYR A 194 13.81 -9.91 -24.37
CA TYR A 194 13.38 -11.19 -24.92
C TYR A 194 12.30 -11.84 -24.04
N ALA A 195 12.57 -11.98 -22.74
CA ALA A 195 11.64 -12.56 -21.77
C ALA A 195 10.28 -11.84 -21.76
N ARG A 196 10.29 -10.50 -21.76
CA ARG A 196 9.05 -9.69 -21.78
C ARG A 196 8.24 -9.84 -23.07
N LYS A 197 8.90 -10.04 -24.22
CA LYS A 197 8.25 -10.09 -25.53
C LYS A 197 7.74 -11.48 -25.87
N HIS A 198 8.52 -12.51 -25.56
CA HIS A 198 8.30 -13.86 -26.06
C HIS A 198 7.64 -14.80 -25.05
N VAL A 199 7.85 -14.59 -23.75
CA VAL A 199 7.42 -15.54 -22.71
C VAL A 199 6.16 -15.06 -22.02
N LYS A 200 5.11 -15.89 -22.03
CA LYS A 200 3.81 -15.61 -21.41
C LYS A 200 3.40 -16.80 -20.55
N PRO A 201 3.97 -16.89 -19.33
CA PRO A 201 3.77 -18.05 -18.47
C PRO A 201 2.28 -18.28 -18.15
N ARG A 202 1.88 -19.55 -18.07
CA ARG A 202 0.55 -19.95 -17.62
C ARG A 202 0.64 -20.76 -16.34
N LEU A 203 -0.32 -20.54 -15.45
CA LEU A 203 -0.37 -21.21 -14.16
C LEU A 203 -0.62 -22.71 -14.33
N SER A 204 0.21 -23.56 -13.71
CA SER A 204 -0.08 -25.00 -13.59
C SER A 204 -1.10 -25.25 -12.46
N GLU A 205 -1.75 -26.43 -12.46
CA GLU A 205 -2.70 -26.78 -11.41
C GLU A 205 -1.99 -26.99 -10.06
N GLU A 206 -0.74 -27.45 -10.06
CA GLU A 206 0.07 -27.60 -8.84
C GLU A 206 0.39 -26.24 -8.21
N ALA A 207 0.84 -25.27 -9.02
CA ALA A 207 1.12 -23.91 -8.57
C ALA A 207 -0.15 -23.23 -8.04
N LYS A 208 -1.26 -23.37 -8.75
CA LYS A 208 -2.57 -22.85 -8.33
C LYS A 208 -3.00 -23.37 -6.97
N LYS A 209 -2.87 -24.68 -6.73
CA LYS A 209 -3.22 -25.29 -5.45
C LYS A 209 -2.41 -24.67 -4.30
N LYS A 210 -1.08 -24.56 -4.46
CA LYS A 210 -0.19 -23.93 -3.46
C LYS A 210 -0.57 -22.49 -3.13
N LEU A 211 -0.82 -21.67 -4.15
CA LEU A 211 -1.19 -20.27 -3.96
C LEU A 211 -2.54 -20.13 -3.24
N VAL A 212 -3.52 -20.98 -3.56
CA VAL A 212 -4.83 -21.00 -2.88
C VAL A 212 -4.68 -21.42 -1.42
N ASP A 213 -3.95 -22.52 -1.16
CA ASP A 213 -3.75 -23.05 0.18
C ASP A 213 -3.07 -22.00 1.07
N PHE A 214 -2.01 -21.35 0.58
CA PHE A 214 -1.33 -20.26 1.28
C PHE A 214 -2.24 -19.06 1.54
N TYR A 215 -3.01 -18.60 0.55
CA TYR A 215 -3.91 -17.47 0.72
C TYR A 215 -5.00 -17.74 1.77
N VAL A 216 -5.58 -18.94 1.78
CA VAL A 216 -6.61 -19.33 2.76
C VAL A 216 -6.00 -19.43 4.17
N GLU A 217 -4.83 -20.03 4.29
CA GLU A 217 -4.09 -20.11 5.56
C GLU A 217 -3.82 -18.71 6.12
N MET A 218 -3.27 -17.82 5.29
CA MET A 218 -2.97 -16.45 5.66
C MET A 218 -4.23 -15.69 6.07
N ARG A 219 -5.32 -15.79 5.30
CA ARG A 219 -6.59 -15.11 5.60
C ARG A 219 -7.25 -15.60 6.89
N THR A 220 -7.07 -16.88 7.23
CA THR A 220 -7.55 -17.45 8.49
C THR A 220 -6.74 -16.91 9.67
N LYS A 221 -5.42 -16.82 9.51
CA LYS A 221 -4.51 -16.27 10.54
C LYS A 221 -4.67 -14.76 10.73
N SER A 222 -5.10 -14.02 9.70
CA SER A 222 -5.30 -12.57 9.77
C SER A 222 -6.66 -12.12 10.30
N GLN A 223 -7.51 -13.02 10.83
CA GLN A 223 -8.79 -12.62 11.46
C GLN A 223 -8.65 -12.12 12.91
N GLY A 224 -7.43 -12.09 13.47
CA GLY A 224 -7.15 -11.39 14.72
C GLY A 224 -7.21 -9.87 14.54
N VAL A 225 -7.68 -9.15 15.56
CA VAL A 225 -7.99 -7.72 15.54
C VAL A 225 -6.76 -6.82 15.27
N ASP A 226 -5.54 -7.35 15.42
CA ASP A 226 -4.28 -6.58 15.37
C ASP A 226 -3.39 -6.86 14.13
N SER A 227 -3.93 -7.32 13.00
CA SER A 227 -3.10 -7.46 11.79
C SER A 227 -2.81 -6.08 11.15
N PRO A 228 -1.55 -5.59 11.09
CA PRO A 228 -1.23 -4.26 10.56
C PRO A 228 -1.56 -4.10 9.06
N ILE A 229 -1.74 -5.21 8.34
CA ILE A 229 -2.18 -5.25 6.95
C ILE A 229 -3.30 -6.28 6.80
N ALA A 230 -4.43 -5.86 6.23
CA ALA A 230 -5.55 -6.77 5.94
C ALA A 230 -5.23 -7.64 4.71
N ILE A 231 -5.48 -8.95 4.83
CA ILE A 231 -5.26 -9.88 3.71
C ILE A 231 -6.47 -9.84 2.79
N THR A 232 -6.27 -9.23 1.62
CA THR A 232 -7.32 -8.99 0.62
C THR A 232 -7.12 -9.88 -0.61
N PRO A 233 -8.16 -10.09 -1.44
CA PRO A 233 -8.02 -10.78 -2.72
C PRO A 233 -6.94 -10.20 -3.65
N ARG A 234 -6.61 -8.91 -3.49
CA ARG A 234 -5.51 -8.25 -4.23
C ARG A 234 -4.16 -8.90 -3.95
N GLN A 235 -3.95 -9.42 -2.74
CA GLN A 235 -2.70 -10.11 -2.38
C GLN A 235 -2.58 -11.45 -3.12
N LEU A 236 -3.69 -12.13 -3.41
CA LEU A 236 -3.68 -13.32 -4.26
C LEU A 236 -3.31 -12.95 -5.71
N GLU A 237 -3.86 -11.87 -6.25
CA GLU A 237 -3.46 -11.36 -7.58
C GLU A 237 -1.97 -10.94 -7.62
N ALA A 238 -1.45 -10.39 -6.53
CA ALA A 238 -0.03 -10.08 -6.39
C ALA A 238 0.83 -11.35 -6.42
N LEU A 239 0.46 -12.38 -5.65
CA LEU A 239 1.16 -13.67 -5.65
C LEU A 239 1.22 -14.31 -7.04
N VAL A 240 0.10 -14.30 -7.77
CA VAL A 240 0.06 -14.81 -9.15
C VAL A 240 1.01 -14.01 -10.04
N ARG A 241 0.99 -12.67 -9.98
CA ARG A 241 1.89 -11.82 -10.75
C ARG A 241 3.37 -12.06 -10.41
N LEU A 242 3.70 -12.30 -9.15
CA LEU A 242 5.06 -12.61 -8.70
C LEU A 242 5.52 -13.98 -9.21
N ALA A 243 4.67 -15.00 -9.12
CA ALA A 243 4.99 -16.35 -9.61
C ALA A 243 5.18 -16.35 -11.14
N GLU A 244 4.30 -15.66 -11.88
CA GLU A 244 4.47 -15.46 -13.33
C GLU A 244 5.75 -14.69 -13.66
N ALA A 245 6.11 -13.67 -12.87
CA ALA A 245 7.35 -12.92 -13.08
C ALA A 245 8.59 -13.80 -12.85
N HIS A 246 8.57 -14.66 -11.83
CA HIS A 246 9.64 -15.61 -11.53
C HIS A 246 9.81 -16.63 -12.68
N ALA A 247 8.73 -17.27 -13.12
CA ALA A 247 8.76 -18.20 -14.26
C ALA A 247 9.25 -17.52 -15.54
N LYS A 248 8.81 -16.28 -15.80
CA LYS A 248 9.24 -15.47 -16.95
C LYS A 248 10.73 -15.16 -16.92
N MET A 249 11.29 -14.89 -15.74
CA MET A 249 12.72 -14.65 -15.57
C MET A 249 13.56 -15.89 -15.90
N ALA A 250 13.00 -17.09 -15.70
CA ALA A 250 13.58 -18.36 -16.11
C ALA A 250 13.26 -18.75 -17.57
N LEU A 251 12.62 -17.87 -18.35
CA LEU A 251 12.12 -18.15 -19.71
C LEU A 251 11.14 -19.33 -19.80
N SER A 252 10.45 -19.66 -18.72
CA SER A 252 9.46 -20.72 -18.68
C SER A 252 8.09 -20.23 -19.14
N GLU A 253 7.42 -20.99 -20.01
CA GLU A 253 6.03 -20.75 -20.43
C GLU A 253 4.99 -21.32 -19.44
N VAL A 254 5.45 -22.01 -18.40
CA VAL A 254 4.59 -22.61 -17.37
C VAL A 254 5.10 -22.20 -15.99
N VAL A 255 4.19 -21.73 -15.15
CA VAL A 255 4.46 -21.44 -13.74
C VAL A 255 4.34 -22.76 -12.98
N THR A 256 5.44 -23.18 -12.37
CA THR A 256 5.56 -24.42 -11.62
C THR A 256 5.36 -24.19 -10.12
N GLU A 257 5.29 -25.27 -9.35
CA GLU A 257 5.24 -25.23 -7.88
C GLU A 257 6.42 -24.41 -7.29
N LYS A 258 7.62 -24.54 -7.85
CA LYS A 258 8.81 -23.80 -7.39
C LYS A 258 8.66 -22.29 -7.55
N ASP A 259 8.00 -21.85 -8.62
CA ASP A 259 7.75 -20.42 -8.86
C ASP A 259 6.73 -19.86 -7.88
N ALA A 260 5.72 -20.67 -7.52
CA ALA A 260 4.75 -20.32 -6.48
C ALA A 260 5.42 -20.24 -5.10
N GLU A 261 6.31 -21.18 -4.77
CA GLU A 261 7.07 -21.17 -3.52
C GLU A 261 7.95 -19.93 -3.40
N ALA A 262 8.69 -19.57 -4.46
CA ALA A 262 9.49 -18.34 -4.48
C ALA A 262 8.64 -17.07 -4.26
N ALA A 263 7.44 -17.01 -4.86
CA ALA A 263 6.51 -15.90 -4.65
C ALA A 263 5.99 -15.84 -3.20
N ILE A 264 5.69 -17.00 -2.61
CA ILE A 264 5.27 -17.12 -1.20
C ILE A 264 6.39 -16.69 -0.26
N GLU A 265 7.63 -17.11 -0.51
CA GLU A 265 8.80 -16.70 0.29
C GLU A 265 8.97 -15.19 0.30
N LEU A 266 8.85 -14.55 -0.86
CA LEU A 266 8.93 -13.10 -0.99
C LEU A 266 7.79 -12.38 -0.25
N MET A 267 6.56 -12.90 -0.34
CA MET A 267 5.41 -12.39 0.40
C MET A 267 5.61 -12.53 1.91
N MET A 268 6.14 -13.66 2.38
CA MET A 268 6.46 -13.88 3.79
C MET A 268 7.56 -12.94 4.28
N ALA A 269 8.58 -12.66 3.46
CA ALA A 269 9.60 -11.68 3.78
C ALA A 269 9.02 -10.26 3.91
N PHE A 270 8.08 -9.89 3.03
CA PHE A 270 7.31 -8.66 3.16
C PHE A 270 6.55 -8.63 4.50
N LEU A 271 5.73 -9.64 4.78
CA LEU A 271 4.93 -9.72 6.00
C LEU A 271 5.79 -9.61 7.27
N ARG A 272 6.93 -10.31 7.32
CA ARG A 272 7.89 -10.19 8.43
C ARG A 272 8.45 -8.78 8.57
N SER A 273 8.77 -8.11 7.46
CA SER A 273 9.34 -6.76 7.48
C SER A 273 8.36 -5.72 8.06
N VAL A 274 7.06 -5.95 7.93
CA VAL A 274 6.01 -5.07 8.45
C VAL A 274 5.56 -5.42 9.88
N GLY A 275 6.29 -6.32 10.54
CA GLY A 275 6.00 -6.72 11.92
C GLY A 275 4.92 -7.78 12.06
N TYR A 276 4.53 -8.46 10.96
CA TYR A 276 3.65 -9.62 11.06
C TYR A 276 4.43 -10.80 11.62
N ASP A 277 4.28 -11.02 12.93
CA ASP A 277 4.85 -12.17 13.61
C ASP A 277 3.94 -13.38 13.41
N VAL A 278 4.29 -14.19 12.40
CA VAL A 278 3.58 -15.43 12.04
C VAL A 278 3.63 -16.46 13.19
N GLU A 279 4.53 -16.29 14.17
CA GLU A 279 4.75 -17.23 15.27
C GLU A 279 4.15 -16.77 16.61
N SER A 280 4.14 -15.46 16.93
CA SER A 280 4.10 -15.09 18.35
C SER A 280 2.74 -15.03 19.04
N LYS A 281 1.58 -14.84 18.38
CA LYS A 281 0.27 -14.71 19.09
C LYS A 281 0.31 -13.76 20.31
N ARG A 282 1.27 -12.83 20.39
CA ARG A 282 1.51 -12.06 21.60
C ARG A 282 1.11 -10.61 21.36
N ILE A 283 0.16 -10.22 22.20
CA ILE A 283 -0.41 -8.90 22.47
C ILE A 283 0.55 -7.76 22.09
N ASP A 284 0.03 -6.76 21.39
CA ASP A 284 0.74 -5.53 21.00
C ASP A 284 1.15 -4.68 22.22
N ILE A 285 2.19 -5.11 22.93
CA ILE A 285 2.72 -4.50 24.17
C ILE A 285 3.72 -3.37 23.89
N ASP A 286 3.90 -3.00 22.62
CA ASP A 286 4.97 -2.12 22.18
C ASP A 286 4.81 -0.65 22.65
N ILE A 287 3.60 -0.24 23.04
CA ILE A 287 3.33 1.08 23.65
C ILE A 287 3.94 1.19 25.06
N VAL A 288 4.00 0.09 25.82
CA VAL A 288 4.52 0.09 27.21
C VAL A 288 6.07 -0.03 27.24
N MET A 289 6.67 -0.60 26.19
CA MET A 289 8.09 -0.98 26.13
C MET A 289 9.03 0.06 25.48
N THR A 290 8.49 1.19 25.00
CA THR A 290 9.30 2.24 24.37
C THR A 290 10.27 2.91 25.34
N GLY A 291 11.53 3.05 24.91
CA GLY A 291 12.58 3.76 25.66
C GLY A 291 13.27 2.98 26.79
N GLN A 292 12.91 1.71 27.05
CA GLN A 292 13.56 0.90 28.09
C GLN A 292 14.73 0.04 27.55
N PRO A 293 15.82 -0.15 28.32
CA PRO A 293 16.94 -1.04 27.96
C PRO A 293 16.49 -2.49 27.69
N LYS A 294 17.21 -3.22 26.83
CA LYS A 294 16.93 -4.63 26.48
C LYS A 294 16.72 -5.52 27.72
N SER A 295 17.55 -5.36 28.74
CA SER A 295 17.44 -6.10 30.02
C SER A 295 16.13 -5.84 30.78
N GLN A 296 15.54 -4.66 30.64
CA GLN A 296 14.23 -4.36 31.25
C GLN A 296 13.08 -4.88 30.40
N ARG A 297 13.22 -4.92 29.07
CA ARG A 297 12.21 -5.53 28.18
C ARG A 297 12.05 -7.02 28.47
N ASP A 298 13.17 -7.74 28.60
CA ASP A 298 13.15 -9.17 28.91
C ASP A 298 12.44 -9.44 30.25
N LYS A 299 12.64 -8.58 31.25
CA LYS A 299 11.95 -8.65 32.54
C LYS A 299 10.44 -8.38 32.42
N ILE A 300 10.01 -7.43 31.58
CA ILE A 300 8.59 -7.14 31.35
C ILE A 300 7.90 -8.32 30.65
N VAL A 301 8.55 -8.93 29.64
CA VAL A 301 8.04 -10.13 28.98
C VAL A 301 7.87 -11.28 29.98
N MET A 302 8.84 -11.47 30.88
CA MET A 302 8.71 -12.47 31.95
C MET A 302 7.51 -12.20 32.86
N ILE A 303 7.26 -10.94 33.26
CA ILE A 303 6.10 -10.56 34.09
C ILE A 303 4.79 -10.93 33.40
N LEU A 304 4.65 -10.62 32.11
CA LEU A 304 3.43 -10.89 31.35
C LEU A 304 3.19 -12.40 31.15
N ASP A 305 4.24 -13.15 30.82
CA ASP A 305 4.18 -14.61 30.69
C ASP A 305 3.77 -15.28 32.02
N MET A 306 4.23 -14.73 33.14
CA MET A 306 3.83 -15.21 34.47
C MET A 306 2.35 -14.92 34.73
N LEU A 307 1.89 -13.73 34.39
CA LEU A 307 0.53 -13.30 34.65
C LEU A 307 -0.46 -14.11 33.80
N GLU A 308 -0.15 -14.38 32.53
CA GLU A 308 -0.93 -15.29 31.69
C GLU A 308 -0.99 -16.73 32.23
N ARG A 309 0.14 -17.27 32.73
CA ARG A 309 0.20 -18.63 33.26
C ARG A 309 -0.66 -18.77 34.51
N MET A 310 -0.52 -17.85 35.46
CA MET A 310 -1.32 -17.83 36.67
C MET A 310 -2.81 -17.69 36.34
N MET A 311 -3.18 -16.87 35.35
CA MET A 311 -4.59 -16.73 34.96
C MET A 311 -5.15 -17.99 34.30
N LYS A 312 -4.33 -18.72 33.52
CA LYS A 312 -4.72 -20.03 32.95
C LYS A 312 -4.92 -21.08 34.03
N GLU A 313 -4.05 -21.10 35.04
CA GLU A 313 -4.15 -22.01 36.20
C GLU A 313 -5.37 -21.69 37.07
N SER A 314 -5.70 -20.41 37.25
CA SER A 314 -6.90 -19.94 37.96
C SER A 314 -8.19 -19.99 37.11
N GLY A 315 -8.18 -20.60 35.92
CA GLY A 315 -9.37 -20.74 35.09
C GLY A 315 -9.95 -19.41 34.55
N GLY A 316 -9.16 -18.33 34.53
CA GLY A 316 -9.59 -17.00 34.15
C GLY A 316 -10.17 -16.15 35.29
N GLU A 317 -10.07 -16.61 36.54
CA GLU A 317 -10.42 -15.79 37.69
C GLU A 317 -9.39 -14.66 37.96
N PRO A 318 -9.82 -13.52 38.55
CA PRO A 318 -8.90 -12.46 38.95
C PRO A 318 -7.86 -12.94 39.97
N ILE A 319 -6.59 -12.58 39.78
CA ILE A 319 -5.48 -12.95 40.65
C ILE A 319 -5.26 -11.86 41.69
N LYS A 320 -4.88 -12.24 42.91
CA LYS A 320 -4.54 -11.27 43.94
C LYS A 320 -3.23 -10.55 43.59
N ARG A 321 -3.25 -9.21 43.58
CA ARG A 321 -2.10 -8.38 43.15
C ARG A 321 -0.84 -8.68 43.94
N GLU A 322 -0.95 -8.78 45.26
CA GLU A 322 0.16 -9.07 46.17
C GLU A 322 0.74 -10.48 45.96
N GLU A 323 -0.09 -11.49 45.72
CA GLU A 323 0.36 -12.86 45.46
C GLU A 323 1.16 -12.98 44.16
N PHE A 324 0.74 -12.23 43.13
CA PHE A 324 1.49 -12.12 41.88
C PHE A 324 2.85 -11.45 42.08
N ILE A 325 2.90 -10.38 42.89
CA ILE A 325 4.15 -9.68 43.20
C ILE A 325 5.11 -10.61 43.96
N GLU A 326 4.63 -11.37 44.95
CA GLU A 326 5.42 -12.36 45.68
C GLU A 326 6.03 -13.41 44.74
N HIS A 327 5.21 -14.00 43.85
CA HIS A 327 5.69 -14.96 42.86
C HIS A 327 6.71 -14.37 41.86
N ALA A 328 6.55 -13.11 41.49
CA ALA A 328 7.49 -12.40 40.61
C ALA A 328 8.85 -12.19 41.31
N VAL A 329 8.82 -11.86 42.60
CA VAL A 329 10.03 -11.67 43.42
C VAL A 329 10.77 -13.00 43.62
N GLU A 330 10.06 -14.11 43.86
CA GLU A 330 10.66 -15.45 43.96
C GLU A 330 11.41 -15.88 42.68
N LYS A 331 10.98 -15.38 41.52
CA LYS A 331 11.66 -15.61 40.23
C LYS A 331 12.78 -14.62 39.92
N GLY A 332 13.17 -13.78 40.88
CA GLY A 332 14.32 -12.88 40.76
C GLY A 332 14.02 -11.52 40.13
N LEU A 333 12.76 -11.06 40.19
CA LEU A 333 12.37 -9.71 39.76
C LEU A 333 12.33 -8.75 40.95
N ASP A 334 12.71 -7.49 40.73
CA ASP A 334 12.66 -6.45 41.76
C ASP A 334 11.21 -6.02 42.03
N GLU A 335 10.76 -6.07 43.29
CA GLU A 335 9.41 -5.66 43.69
C GLU A 335 9.01 -4.24 43.21
N PRO A 336 9.85 -3.20 43.36
CA PRO A 336 9.49 -1.85 42.88
C PRO A 336 9.30 -1.78 41.37
N PHE A 337 10.03 -2.63 40.63
CA PHE A 337 9.93 -2.71 39.17
C PHE A 337 8.62 -3.40 38.77
N VAL A 338 8.27 -4.51 39.41
CA VAL A 338 7.01 -5.24 39.15
C VAL A 338 5.81 -4.34 39.44
N ARG A 339 5.79 -3.62 40.56
CA ARG A 339 4.71 -2.68 40.90
C ARG A 339 4.54 -1.60 39.83
N LYS A 340 5.63 -0.99 39.40
CA LYS A 340 5.63 0.04 38.35
C LYS A 340 5.13 -0.48 37.00
N VAL A 341 5.43 -1.73 36.66
CA VAL A 341 4.94 -2.38 35.44
C VAL A 341 3.43 -2.63 35.53
N LEU A 342 2.94 -3.15 36.66
CA LEU A 342 1.51 -3.36 36.89
C LEU A 342 0.72 -2.05 36.85
N ASP A 343 1.23 -0.99 37.47
CA ASP A 343 0.57 0.33 37.43
C ASP A 343 0.46 0.86 36.01
N LYS A 344 1.53 0.72 35.20
CA LYS A 344 1.49 1.08 33.78
C LYS A 344 0.48 0.26 32.98
N LEU A 345 0.39 -1.04 33.23
CA LEU A 345 -0.57 -1.92 32.56
C LEU A 345 -2.02 -1.58 32.94
N TYR A 346 -2.23 -1.09 34.16
CA TYR A 346 -3.52 -0.60 34.62
C TYR A 346 -3.87 0.73 33.96
N GLU A 347 -2.92 1.67 33.91
CA GLU A 347 -3.06 2.96 33.23
C GLU A 347 -3.31 2.80 31.71
N SER A 348 -2.70 1.81 31.08
CA SER A 348 -2.90 1.51 29.65
C SER A 348 -4.19 0.74 29.35
N GLY A 349 -4.89 0.24 30.37
CA GLY A 349 -6.12 -0.52 30.22
C GLY A 349 -5.93 -1.99 29.81
N GLU A 350 -4.72 -2.53 29.94
CA GLU A 350 -4.41 -3.95 29.63
C GLU A 350 -4.80 -4.89 30.77
N ILE A 351 -4.72 -4.39 32.01
CA ILE A 351 -5.26 -5.05 33.19
C ILE A 351 -6.38 -4.22 33.80
N ILE A 352 -7.37 -4.89 34.35
CA ILE A 352 -8.44 -4.29 35.15
C ILE A 352 -8.37 -4.80 36.57
N GLU A 353 -8.91 -3.98 37.48
CA GLU A 353 -9.10 -4.32 38.88
C GLU A 353 -10.59 -4.54 39.16
N PRO A 354 -11.14 -5.75 38.89
CA PRO A 354 -12.56 -6.03 39.06
C PRO A 354 -13.01 -6.01 40.53
N ARG A 355 -12.08 -6.26 41.46
CA ARG A 355 -12.28 -6.17 42.92
C ARG A 355 -11.04 -5.54 43.55
N PRO A 356 -11.17 -4.78 44.65
CA PRO A 356 -10.02 -4.19 45.32
C PRO A 356 -8.95 -5.23 45.66
N GLY A 357 -7.72 -5.01 45.16
CA GLY A 357 -6.57 -5.90 45.35
C GLY A 357 -6.49 -7.09 44.38
N TYR A 358 -7.35 -7.18 43.36
CA TYR A 358 -7.35 -8.27 42.38
C TYR A 358 -7.17 -7.75 40.97
N ILE A 359 -6.18 -8.28 40.24
CA ILE A 359 -5.87 -7.92 38.86
C ILE A 359 -6.32 -9.00 37.89
N MET A 360 -6.75 -8.58 36.71
CA MET A 360 -7.21 -9.47 35.64
C MET A 360 -6.77 -8.90 34.29
N LEU A 361 -6.13 -9.72 33.44
CA LEU A 361 -5.89 -9.36 32.04
C LEU A 361 -7.22 -9.24 31.31
N LEU A 362 -7.39 -8.14 30.60
CA LEU A 362 -8.38 -8.05 29.54
C LEU A 362 -7.88 -8.91 28.38
N LYS A 363 -8.55 -10.04 28.10
CA LYS A 363 -8.34 -10.72 26.82
C LYS A 363 -8.81 -9.76 25.72
N SER A 364 -7.90 -9.34 24.85
CA SER A 364 -8.27 -8.76 23.56
C SER A 364 -9.26 -9.71 22.89
N ARG A 365 -10.43 -9.19 22.52
CA ARG A 365 -11.53 -9.96 21.96
C ARG A 365 -11.26 -10.40 20.54
#